data_AF-A0A1H5C6B7-F1
#
_entry.id   AF-A0A1H5C6B7-F1
#
_cell.length_a   1.000
_cell.length_b   1.000
_cell.length_c   1.000
_cell.angle_alpha   90.00
_cell.angle_beta   90.00
_cell.angle_gamma   90.00
#
_symmetry.space_group_name_H-M   'P 1'
#
loop_
_entity.id
_entity.type
_entity.pdbx_description
1 polymer ?
#
loop_
_entity_poly.entity_id
_entity_poly.type
_entity_poly.pdbx_seq_one_letter_code
_entity_poly.pdbx_strand_id
1 'polypeptide(L)'
;MAALSGGDYRVREMVTLLGESQNLISYHLRLLRDGGLVRATRSSFDGRDSYYHLDLDCCAEMLTGAGAALHPALGLIPTAPQFDSQAPASVLFVCTGNSARSVIAEALLRQRTNGRVEARSAGTRPQPIMHPNAVRVLREEFGIDISGQNPRHLDALADHRFDTVITLCDKAREVCPEFGEGTRWIHWSIPDPSEAGGTDEDTYPAFQATAADIDTRIRYLVPNLTTET
;
A
#
# COMPACT_ATOMS: atom_id res chain seq x y z
N MET A 1 14.62 -0.09 -9.75
CA MET A 1 13.61 -1.13 -9.45
C MET A 1 13.68 -1.53 -7.98
N ALA A 2 14.79 -2.06 -7.46
CA ALA A 2 14.90 -2.52 -6.06
C ALA A 2 14.45 -1.47 -5.02
N ALA A 3 14.86 -0.20 -5.17
CA ALA A 3 14.41 0.88 -4.28
C ALA A 3 12.89 1.04 -4.19
N LEU A 4 12.16 0.84 -5.29
CA LEU A 4 10.70 0.99 -5.34
C LEU A 4 9.95 -0.29 -4.90
N SER A 5 10.67 -1.38 -4.59
CA SER A 5 10.04 -2.62 -4.10
C SER A 5 9.54 -2.48 -2.66
N GLY A 6 10.10 -1.54 -1.90
CA GLY A 6 9.76 -1.31 -0.49
C GLY A 6 8.63 -0.32 -0.24
N GLY A 7 8.14 0.40 -1.27
CA GLY A 7 7.11 1.43 -1.14
C GLY A 7 7.20 2.51 -2.21
N ASP A 8 6.50 3.61 -1.95
CA ASP A 8 6.34 4.73 -2.88
C ASP A 8 7.27 5.88 -2.50
N TYR A 9 8.00 6.40 -3.47
CA TYR A 9 9.04 7.41 -3.25
C TYR A 9 8.90 8.62 -4.15
N ARG A 10 9.24 9.79 -3.61
CA ARG A 10 9.49 11.01 -4.38
C ARG A 10 10.89 10.95 -4.99
N VAL A 11 11.10 11.68 -6.09
CA VAL A 11 12.42 11.74 -6.75
C VAL A 11 13.54 12.14 -5.77
N ARG A 12 13.30 13.13 -4.91
CA ARG A 12 14.27 13.59 -3.91
C ARG A 12 14.65 12.51 -2.89
N GLU A 13 13.72 11.65 -2.53
CA GLU A 13 13.96 10.55 -1.59
C GLU A 13 14.79 9.47 -2.28
N MET A 14 14.53 9.20 -3.56
CA MET A 14 15.34 8.30 -4.36
C MET A 14 16.77 8.83 -4.57
N VAL A 15 16.95 10.14 -4.72
CA VAL A 15 18.29 10.78 -4.78
C VAL A 15 19.07 10.45 -3.51
N THR A 16 18.46 10.66 -2.34
CA THR A 16 19.09 10.34 -1.06
C THR A 16 19.37 8.84 -0.90
N LEU A 17 18.41 7.98 -1.28
CA LEU A 17 18.51 6.54 -1.11
C LEU A 17 19.55 5.89 -2.03
N LEU A 18 19.66 6.37 -3.27
CA LEU A 18 20.53 5.78 -4.29
C LEU A 18 21.89 6.48 -4.40
N GLY A 19 22.03 7.68 -3.85
CA GLY A 19 23.25 8.48 -4.00
C GLY A 19 23.46 9.02 -5.43
N GLU A 20 22.40 9.04 -6.24
CA GLU A 20 22.45 9.38 -7.66
C GLU A 20 21.88 10.76 -7.96
N SER A 21 22.30 11.36 -9.08
CA SER A 21 21.77 12.67 -9.49
C SER A 21 20.27 12.63 -9.81
N GLN A 22 19.57 13.73 -9.51
CA GLN A 22 18.14 13.88 -9.82
C GLN A 22 17.84 13.66 -11.32
N ASN A 23 18.72 14.12 -12.20
CA ASN A 23 18.56 13.98 -13.65
C ASN A 23 18.58 12.50 -14.07
N LEU A 24 19.53 11.73 -13.54
CA LEU A 24 19.65 10.30 -13.84
C LEU A 24 18.43 9.52 -13.34
N ILE A 25 18.00 9.80 -12.10
CA ILE A 25 16.80 9.18 -11.53
C ILE A 25 15.56 9.52 -12.36
N SER A 26 15.37 10.80 -12.71
CA SER A 26 14.22 11.24 -13.52
C SER A 26 14.22 10.59 -14.90
N TYR A 27 15.40 10.44 -15.52
CA TYR A 27 15.55 9.75 -16.80
C TYR A 27 15.11 8.29 -16.71
N HIS A 28 15.59 7.54 -15.72
CA HIS A 28 15.21 6.14 -15.56
C HIS A 28 13.75 5.95 -15.13
N LEU A 29 13.22 6.81 -14.27
CA LEU A 29 11.80 6.79 -13.92
C LEU A 29 10.92 7.00 -15.14
N ARG A 30 11.31 7.89 -16.06
CA ARG A 30 10.61 8.05 -17.34
C ARG A 30 10.69 6.78 -18.19
N LEU A 31 11.87 6.18 -18.36
CA LEU A 31 11.99 4.92 -19.11
C LEU A 31 11.12 3.79 -18.53
N LEU A 32 11.11 3.65 -17.21
CA LEU A 32 10.32 2.63 -16.52
C LEU A 32 8.80 2.88 -16.65
N ARG A 33 8.40 4.16 -16.66
CA ARG A 33 7.01 4.56 -16.91
C ARG A 33 6.59 4.32 -18.35
N ASP A 34 7.44 4.68 -19.31
CA ASP A 34 7.20 4.46 -20.74
C ASP A 34 7.07 2.94 -21.03
N GLY A 35 7.79 2.11 -20.26
CA GLY A 35 7.67 0.65 -20.28
C GLY A 35 6.55 0.06 -19.41
N GLY A 36 5.72 0.88 -18.74
CA GLY A 36 4.58 0.43 -17.92
C GLY A 36 4.94 -0.21 -16.57
N LEU A 37 6.21 -0.28 -16.19
CA LEU A 37 6.68 -0.93 -14.96
C LEU A 37 6.52 -0.05 -13.71
N VAL A 38 6.46 1.26 -13.91
CA VAL A 38 6.31 2.25 -12.84
C VAL A 38 5.11 3.13 -13.15
N ARG A 39 4.31 3.41 -12.14
CA ARG A 39 3.25 4.42 -12.18
C ARG A 39 3.67 5.64 -11.36
N ALA A 40 3.12 6.78 -11.72
CA ALA A 40 3.34 8.03 -11.00
C ALA A 40 2.00 8.63 -10.58
N THR A 41 1.90 8.98 -9.30
CA THR A 41 0.73 9.62 -8.71
C THR A 41 1.13 10.98 -8.16
N ARG A 42 0.32 12.02 -8.41
CA ARG A 42 0.55 13.32 -7.76
C ARG A 42 0.15 13.25 -6.30
N SER A 43 0.93 13.93 -5.46
CA SER A 43 0.67 14.04 -4.03
C SER A 43 -0.77 14.51 -3.78
N SER A 44 -1.53 13.74 -3.00
CA SER A 44 -2.88 14.09 -2.57
C SER A 44 -2.88 15.14 -1.46
N PHE A 45 -1.72 15.50 -0.90
CA PHE A 45 -1.64 16.53 0.14
C PHE A 45 -1.56 17.94 -0.44
N ASP A 46 -0.65 18.18 -1.37
CA ASP A 46 -0.40 19.52 -1.94
C ASP A 46 -0.20 19.53 -3.46
N GLY A 47 -0.24 18.37 -4.12
CA GLY A 47 -0.06 18.23 -5.56
C GLY A 47 1.33 18.63 -6.09
N ARG A 48 2.27 19.01 -5.23
CA ARG A 48 3.59 19.54 -5.64
C ARG A 48 4.58 18.43 -5.92
N ASP A 49 4.53 17.37 -5.14
CA ASP A 49 5.37 16.19 -5.33
C ASP A 49 4.65 15.12 -6.16
N SER A 50 5.43 14.26 -6.83
CA SER A 50 4.94 13.03 -7.45
C SER A 50 5.61 11.83 -6.81
N TYR A 51 4.81 10.82 -6.51
CA TYR A 51 5.27 9.54 -6.01
C TYR A 51 5.31 8.51 -7.12
N TYR A 52 6.36 7.71 -7.10
CA TYR A 52 6.59 6.64 -8.04
C TYR A 52 6.45 5.32 -7.30
N HIS A 53 5.71 4.39 -7.90
CA HIS A 53 5.51 3.04 -7.37
C HIS A 53 5.60 2.02 -8.49
N LEU A 54 6.01 0.80 -8.15
CA LEU A 54 6.02 -0.32 -9.10
C LEU A 54 4.60 -0.78 -9.38
N ASP A 55 4.32 -1.03 -10.66
CA ASP A 55 3.16 -1.81 -11.06
C ASP A 55 3.53 -3.29 -10.96
N LEU A 56 3.30 -3.89 -9.79
CA LEU A 56 3.82 -5.22 -9.48
C LEU A 56 3.14 -6.32 -10.31
N ASP A 57 1.87 -6.15 -10.65
CA ASP A 57 1.16 -7.09 -11.53
C ASP A 57 1.67 -6.98 -12.97
N CYS A 58 1.84 -5.77 -13.50
CA CYS A 58 2.49 -5.56 -14.80
C CYS A 58 3.92 -6.16 -14.82
N CYS A 59 4.71 -5.95 -13.76
CA CYS A 59 6.04 -6.54 -13.63
C CYS A 59 5.99 -8.07 -13.68
N ALA A 60 5.07 -8.69 -12.94
CA ALA A 60 4.93 -10.15 -12.89
C ALA A 60 4.49 -10.73 -14.24
N GLU A 61 3.54 -10.08 -14.91
CA GLU A 61 3.07 -10.45 -16.25
C GLU A 61 4.19 -10.35 -17.29
N MET A 62 4.89 -9.21 -17.34
CA MET A 62 6.00 -9.01 -18.28
C MET A 62 7.11 -10.00 -18.05
N LEU A 63 7.46 -10.29 -16.79
CA LEU A 63 8.51 -11.24 -16.45
C LEU A 63 8.13 -12.68 -16.87
N THR A 64 6.89 -13.08 -16.59
CA THR A 64 6.36 -14.40 -16.98
C THR A 64 6.30 -14.54 -18.50
N GLY A 65 5.80 -13.51 -19.20
CA GLY A 65 5.69 -13.47 -20.65
C GLY A 65 7.06 -13.50 -21.34
N ALA A 66 8.03 -12.74 -20.83
CA ALA A 66 9.40 -12.75 -21.34
C ALA A 66 10.07 -14.12 -21.16
N GLY A 67 9.91 -14.74 -19.98
CA GLY A 67 10.42 -16.10 -19.71
C GLY A 67 9.85 -17.12 -20.70
N ALA A 68 8.53 -17.13 -20.86
CA ALA A 68 7.84 -18.03 -21.79
C ALA A 68 8.25 -17.79 -23.26
N ALA A 69 8.45 -16.54 -23.67
CA ALA A 69 8.89 -16.19 -25.02
C ALA A 69 10.34 -16.60 -25.31
N LEU A 70 11.21 -16.61 -24.29
CA LEU A 70 12.59 -17.06 -24.43
C LEU A 70 12.70 -18.58 -24.49
N HIS A 71 12.06 -19.28 -23.55
CA HIS A 71 12.06 -20.74 -23.51
C HIS A 71 10.95 -21.27 -22.59
N PRO A 72 10.20 -22.34 -22.94
CA PRO A 72 9.11 -22.86 -22.12
C PRO A 72 9.50 -23.21 -20.67
N ALA A 73 10.73 -23.65 -20.44
CA ALA A 73 11.23 -23.98 -19.10
C ALA A 73 11.60 -22.76 -18.22
N LEU A 74 11.59 -21.53 -18.79
CA LEU A 74 11.89 -20.29 -18.06
C LEU A 74 10.63 -19.55 -17.60
N GLY A 75 9.44 -20.11 -17.84
CA GLY A 75 8.20 -19.56 -17.32
C GLY A 75 8.21 -19.54 -15.80
N LEU A 76 7.97 -18.37 -15.20
CA LEU A 76 7.84 -18.25 -13.75
C LEU A 76 6.46 -18.76 -13.33
N ILE A 77 6.46 -19.62 -12.30
CA ILE A 77 5.24 -20.04 -11.62
C ILE A 77 5.18 -19.24 -10.32
N PRO A 78 4.13 -18.42 -10.10
CA PRO A 78 3.96 -17.71 -8.83
C PRO A 78 4.00 -18.72 -7.69
N THR A 79 4.96 -18.57 -6.79
CA THR A 79 5.00 -19.39 -5.57
C THR A 79 3.96 -18.82 -4.62
N ALA A 80 3.07 -19.67 -4.12
CA ALA A 80 2.13 -19.26 -3.09
C ALA A 80 2.92 -18.77 -1.87
N PRO A 81 2.54 -17.63 -1.25
CA PRO A 81 3.24 -17.12 -0.07
C PRO A 81 3.23 -18.18 1.03
N GLN A 82 4.43 -18.63 1.42
CA GLN A 82 4.60 -19.54 2.55
C GLN A 82 4.74 -18.69 3.81
N PHE A 83 3.75 -18.78 4.70
CA PHE A 83 3.87 -18.22 6.05
C PHE A 83 4.61 -19.22 6.93
N ASP A 84 5.92 -19.03 7.08
CA ASP A 84 6.78 -19.84 7.96
C ASP A 84 7.31 -19.02 9.16
N SER A 85 6.59 -17.98 9.60
CA SER A 85 7.05 -17.15 10.71
C SER A 85 6.73 -17.80 12.07
N GLN A 86 7.79 -18.05 12.86
CA GLN A 86 7.71 -18.49 14.27
C GLN A 86 7.21 -17.38 15.22
N ALA A 87 7.14 -16.13 14.77
CA ALA A 87 6.58 -14.99 15.50
C ALA A 87 5.48 -14.28 14.68
N PRO A 88 4.41 -13.78 15.33
CA PRO A 88 3.38 -13.01 14.64
C PRO A 88 3.92 -11.62 14.28
N ALA A 89 3.99 -11.30 12.98
CA ALA A 89 4.31 -9.95 12.53
C ALA A 89 3.14 -9.00 12.83
N SER A 90 3.45 -7.74 13.17
CA SER A 90 2.48 -6.70 13.50
C SER A 90 2.59 -5.51 12.54
N VAL A 91 1.46 -5.11 11.94
CA VAL A 91 1.39 -4.08 10.90
C VAL A 91 0.35 -3.03 11.27
N LEU A 92 0.76 -1.76 11.24
CA LEU A 92 -0.13 -0.61 11.40
C LEU A 92 -0.33 0.12 10.08
N PHE A 93 -1.58 0.26 9.66
CA PHE A 93 -2.00 1.08 8.52
C PHE A 93 -2.51 2.45 8.98
N VAL A 94 -1.88 3.53 8.52
CA VAL A 94 -2.25 4.90 8.90
C VAL A 94 -2.70 5.69 7.69
N CYS A 95 -3.88 6.31 7.78
CA CYS A 95 -4.27 7.38 6.85
C CYS A 95 -4.78 8.60 7.63
N THR A 96 -5.36 9.58 6.95
CA THR A 96 -5.92 10.75 7.63
C THR A 96 -7.20 10.37 8.38
N GLY A 97 -8.20 9.84 7.66
CA GLY A 97 -9.55 9.68 8.19
C GLY A 97 -9.88 8.35 8.87
N ASN A 98 -9.06 7.31 8.69
CA ASN A 98 -9.39 5.94 9.12
C ASN A 98 -10.82 5.48 8.83
N SER A 99 -11.32 5.83 7.64
CA SER A 99 -12.67 5.52 7.19
C SER A 99 -12.73 4.78 5.85
N ALA A 100 -11.61 4.74 5.11
CA ALA A 100 -11.51 4.15 3.78
C ALA A 100 -10.18 3.39 3.63
N ARG A 101 -9.15 4.02 3.06
CA ARG A 101 -7.85 3.40 2.70
C ARG A 101 -7.26 2.49 3.78
N SER A 102 -7.00 3.00 4.99
CA SER A 102 -6.34 2.22 6.03
C SER A 102 -7.20 1.07 6.57
N VAL A 103 -8.53 1.22 6.56
CA VAL A 103 -9.48 0.18 6.98
C VAL A 103 -9.57 -0.93 5.94
N ILE A 104 -9.61 -0.57 4.66
CA ILE A 104 -9.51 -1.51 3.53
C ILE A 104 -8.21 -2.31 3.65
N ALA A 105 -7.09 -1.65 3.92
CA ALA A 105 -5.80 -2.33 4.06
C ALA A 105 -5.73 -3.28 5.27
N GLU A 106 -6.24 -2.87 6.44
CA GLU A 106 -6.35 -3.74 7.62
C GLU A 106 -7.17 -4.99 7.32
N ALA A 107 -8.35 -4.81 6.72
CA ALA A 107 -9.28 -5.88 6.43
C ALA A 107 -8.68 -6.91 5.44
N LEU A 108 -8.09 -6.43 4.34
CA LEU A 108 -7.48 -7.27 3.31
C LEU A 108 -6.24 -8.01 3.82
N LEU A 109 -5.39 -7.37 4.65
CA LEU A 109 -4.23 -8.05 5.22
C LEU A 109 -4.64 -9.18 6.16
N ARG A 110 -5.64 -8.94 7.02
CA ARG A 110 -6.18 -9.99 7.91
C ARG A 110 -6.74 -11.16 7.11
N GLN A 111 -7.53 -10.89 6.07
CA GLN A 111 -8.11 -11.94 5.23
C GLN A 111 -7.01 -12.76 4.52
N ARG A 112 -6.05 -12.10 3.87
CA ARG A 112 -4.97 -12.77 3.12
C ARG A 112 -4.02 -13.58 3.99
N THR A 113 -3.85 -13.17 5.24
CA THR A 113 -2.97 -13.85 6.20
C THR A 113 -3.72 -14.88 7.06
N ASN A 114 -5.04 -15.02 6.89
CA ASN A 114 -5.91 -15.78 7.80
C ASN A 114 -5.68 -15.41 9.27
N GLY A 115 -5.46 -14.12 9.54
CA GLY A 115 -5.19 -13.58 10.88
C GLY A 115 -3.81 -13.92 11.48
N ARG A 116 -2.88 -14.50 10.70
CA ARG A 116 -1.50 -14.79 11.18
C ARG A 116 -0.66 -13.54 11.41
N VAL A 117 -1.01 -12.44 10.74
CA VAL A 117 -0.38 -11.13 10.93
C VAL A 117 -1.35 -10.25 11.72
N GLU A 118 -0.85 -9.63 12.80
CA GLU A 118 -1.62 -8.66 13.56
C GLU A 118 -1.69 -7.35 12.77
N ALA A 119 -2.76 -7.17 11.99
CA ALA A 119 -3.02 -5.90 11.31
C ALA A 119 -3.88 -4.98 12.18
N ARG A 120 -3.55 -3.69 12.22
CA ARG A 120 -4.40 -2.63 12.79
C ARG A 120 -4.41 -1.41 11.88
N SER A 121 -5.44 -0.58 11.99
CA SER A 121 -5.48 0.74 11.35
C SER A 121 -5.85 1.86 12.31
N ALA A 122 -5.38 3.06 11.95
CA ALA A 122 -5.70 4.30 12.64
C ALA A 122 -5.68 5.51 11.71
N GLY A 123 -6.15 6.64 12.25
CA GLY A 123 -6.28 7.93 11.58
C GLY A 123 -5.59 9.03 12.36
N THR A 124 -4.94 9.96 11.65
CA THR A 124 -4.39 11.18 12.28
C THR A 124 -5.47 12.24 12.53
N ARG A 125 -6.59 12.16 11.81
CA ARG A 125 -7.83 12.93 12.01
C ARG A 125 -9.02 12.06 11.61
N PRO A 126 -9.43 11.08 12.45
CA PRO A 126 -10.47 10.13 12.13
C PRO A 126 -11.79 10.81 11.75
N GLN A 127 -12.47 10.24 10.77
CA GLN A 127 -13.84 10.62 10.43
C GLN A 127 -14.82 10.10 11.49
N PRO A 128 -16.04 10.66 11.59
CA PRO A 128 -17.01 10.21 12.57
C PRO A 128 -17.52 8.78 12.34
N ILE A 129 -17.56 8.34 11.08
CA ILE A 129 -18.07 7.02 10.68
C ILE A 129 -17.20 6.39 9.58
N MET A 130 -17.33 5.08 9.39
CA MET A 130 -16.77 4.39 8.22
C MET A 130 -17.41 4.93 6.94
N HIS A 131 -16.61 5.06 5.88
CA HIS A 131 -17.13 5.53 4.60
C HIS A 131 -18.04 4.45 3.99
N PRO A 132 -19.29 4.76 3.57
CA PRO A 132 -20.22 3.76 3.04
C PRO A 132 -19.63 2.91 1.91
N ASN A 133 -18.96 3.55 0.94
CA ASN A 133 -18.29 2.83 -0.15
C ASN A 133 -17.11 1.95 0.27
N ALA A 134 -16.43 2.24 1.40
CA ALA A 134 -15.42 1.33 1.92
C ALA A 134 -16.05 0.05 2.49
N VAL A 135 -17.19 0.19 3.19
CA VAL A 135 -17.98 -0.94 3.66
C VAL A 135 -18.52 -1.74 2.48
N ARG A 136 -19.06 -1.04 1.47
CA ARG A 136 -19.63 -1.64 0.26
C ARG A 136 -18.60 -2.45 -0.51
N VAL A 137 -17.45 -1.87 -0.85
CA VAL A 137 -16.42 -2.56 -1.65
C VAL A 137 -15.87 -3.79 -0.94
N LEU A 138 -15.60 -3.71 0.37
CA LEU A 138 -15.13 -4.85 1.14
C LEU A 138 -16.18 -5.97 1.20
N ARG A 139 -17.45 -5.62 1.33
CA ARG A 139 -18.54 -6.61 1.37
C ARG A 139 -18.77 -7.26 0.02
N GLU A 140 -18.89 -6.46 -1.04
CA GLU A 140 -19.27 -6.93 -2.38
C GLU A 140 -18.13 -7.68 -3.07
N GLU A 141 -16.90 -7.17 -3.01
CA GLU A 141 -15.76 -7.72 -3.76
C GLU A 141 -14.96 -8.77 -2.96
N PHE A 142 -14.93 -8.65 -1.62
CA PHE A 142 -14.07 -9.47 -0.76
C PHE A 142 -14.83 -10.29 0.29
N GLY A 143 -16.14 -10.10 0.43
CA GLY A 143 -16.96 -10.79 1.42
C GLY A 143 -16.65 -10.40 2.87
N ILE A 144 -16.04 -9.24 3.12
CA ILE A 144 -15.68 -8.75 4.45
C ILE A 144 -16.68 -7.68 4.89
N ASP A 145 -17.33 -7.88 6.03
CA ASP A 145 -18.17 -6.84 6.64
C ASP A 145 -17.43 -6.07 7.73
N ILE A 146 -17.30 -4.76 7.53
CA ILE A 146 -16.70 -3.82 8.49
C ILE A 146 -17.73 -2.84 9.09
N SER A 147 -19.03 -3.05 8.84
CA SER A 147 -20.10 -2.13 9.22
C SER A 147 -20.18 -1.81 10.72
N GLY A 148 -19.73 -2.73 11.58
CA GLY A 148 -19.70 -2.55 13.04
C GLY A 148 -18.44 -1.87 13.58
N GLN A 149 -17.50 -1.48 12.72
CA GLN A 149 -16.24 -0.85 13.14
C GLN A 149 -16.37 0.68 13.16
N ASN A 150 -15.59 1.33 14.02
CA ASN A 150 -15.52 2.79 14.10
C ASN A 150 -14.11 3.28 13.79
N PRO A 151 -13.96 4.41 13.07
CA PRO A 151 -12.67 5.07 12.92
C PRO A 151 -12.02 5.37 14.26
N ARG A 152 -10.70 5.20 14.35
CA ARG A 152 -9.92 5.32 15.57
C ARG A 152 -8.74 6.26 15.37
N HIS A 153 -8.48 7.08 16.39
CA HIS A 153 -7.32 7.97 16.43
C HIS A 153 -6.04 7.19 16.72
N LEU A 154 -4.93 7.65 16.16
CA LEU A 154 -3.62 7.03 16.33
C LEU A 154 -3.15 6.97 17.79
N ASP A 155 -3.53 7.94 18.62
CA ASP A 155 -3.23 7.95 20.06
C ASP A 155 -3.73 6.72 20.81
N ALA A 156 -4.82 6.10 20.34
CA ALA A 156 -5.34 4.86 20.92
C ALA A 156 -4.36 3.66 20.73
N LEU A 157 -3.34 3.83 19.91
CA LEU A 157 -2.30 2.86 19.62
C LEU A 157 -0.90 3.34 20.05
N ALA A 158 -0.78 4.44 20.80
CA ALA A 158 0.51 5.00 21.20
C ALA A 158 1.38 4.02 22.02
N ASP A 159 0.74 3.18 22.85
CA ASP A 159 1.44 2.17 23.67
C ASP A 159 1.70 0.85 22.92
N HIS A 160 1.27 0.74 21.66
CA HIS A 160 1.45 -0.45 20.86
C HIS A 160 2.73 -0.36 20.03
N ARG A 161 3.46 -1.48 19.97
CA ARG A 161 4.60 -1.63 19.07
C ARG A 161 4.15 -2.33 17.80
N PHE A 162 4.68 -1.90 16.67
CA PHE A 162 4.42 -2.49 15.37
C PHE A 162 5.76 -2.74 14.68
N ASP A 163 5.91 -3.90 14.07
CA ASP A 163 7.11 -4.23 13.30
C ASP A 163 7.14 -3.42 12.00
N THR A 164 5.97 -3.17 11.42
CA THR A 164 5.83 -2.36 10.20
C THR A 164 4.72 -1.32 10.32
N VAL A 165 5.03 -0.07 9.97
CA VAL A 165 4.05 1.01 9.85
C VAL A 165 3.96 1.44 8.38
N ILE A 166 2.73 1.42 7.85
CA ILE A 166 2.41 1.74 6.46
C ILE A 166 1.49 2.96 6.42
N THR A 167 1.99 4.06 5.85
CA THR A 167 1.18 5.27 5.65
C THR A 167 0.54 5.26 4.26
N LEU A 168 -0.78 5.45 4.16
CA LEU A 168 -1.54 5.33 2.90
C LEU A 168 -1.96 6.68 2.29
N CYS A 169 -1.64 7.79 2.95
CA CYS A 169 -1.85 9.11 2.40
C CYS A 169 -0.68 10.03 2.74
N ASP A 170 -0.42 10.99 1.86
CA ASP A 170 0.73 11.88 1.99
C ASP A 170 0.66 12.72 3.25
N LYS A 171 -0.56 13.15 3.63
CA LYS A 171 -0.76 13.89 4.87
C LYS A 171 -0.42 13.05 6.11
N ALA A 172 -0.78 11.77 6.13
CA ALA A 172 -0.42 10.89 7.24
C ALA A 172 1.10 10.70 7.31
N ARG A 173 1.78 10.54 6.16
CA ARG A 173 3.25 10.42 6.11
C ARG A 173 3.96 11.59 6.81
N GLU A 174 3.45 12.81 6.66
CA GLU A 174 4.08 14.01 7.23
C GLU A 174 3.81 14.23 8.74
N VAL A 175 2.76 13.62 9.29
CA VAL A 175 2.29 13.90 10.67
C VAL A 175 2.23 12.66 11.57
N CYS A 176 2.49 11.48 11.02
CA CYS A 176 2.52 10.24 11.78
C CYS A 176 3.71 10.28 12.75
N PRO A 177 3.50 10.05 14.06
CA PRO A 177 4.61 10.01 15.01
C PRO A 177 5.46 8.75 14.77
N GLU A 178 6.69 8.77 15.25
CA GLU A 178 7.55 7.59 15.24
C GLU A 178 7.01 6.52 16.21
N PHE A 179 7.11 5.25 15.81
CA PHE A 179 6.67 4.10 16.58
C PHE A 179 7.88 3.29 17.00
N GLY A 180 8.60 3.70 18.04
CA GLY A 180 9.72 2.93 18.61
C GLY A 180 10.90 2.64 17.67
N GLU A 181 11.97 2.11 18.24
CA GLU A 181 13.16 1.69 17.48
C GLU A 181 12.94 0.35 16.78
N GLY A 182 13.49 0.20 15.58
CA GLY A 182 13.42 -1.05 14.79
C GLY A 182 12.19 -1.17 13.86
N THR A 183 11.25 -0.23 13.94
CA THR A 183 10.05 -0.25 13.10
C THR A 183 10.36 0.05 11.64
N ARG A 184 9.91 -0.84 10.76
CA ARG A 184 9.99 -0.66 9.31
C ARG A 184 8.92 0.31 8.83
N TRP A 185 9.33 1.35 8.10
CA TRP A 185 8.43 2.35 7.54
C TRP A 185 8.22 2.14 6.05
N ILE A 186 6.94 2.07 5.66
CA ILE A 186 6.50 2.00 4.26
C ILE A 186 5.51 3.12 4.01
N HIS A 187 5.51 3.62 2.79
CA HIS A 187 4.51 4.57 2.33
C HIS A 187 3.89 4.12 1.03
N TRP A 188 2.58 4.23 0.95
CA TRP A 188 1.77 4.03 -0.25
C TRP A 188 1.02 5.32 -0.52
N SER A 189 1.35 6.02 -1.59
CA SER A 189 0.69 7.28 -1.97
C SER A 189 -0.57 6.94 -2.76
N ILE A 190 -1.64 6.66 -2.01
CA ILE A 190 -2.93 6.27 -2.57
C ILE A 190 -3.88 7.48 -2.54
N PRO A 191 -4.40 7.92 -3.71
CA PRO A 191 -5.38 9.01 -3.79
C PRO A 191 -6.58 8.76 -2.90
N ASP A 192 -7.23 9.83 -2.43
CA ASP A 192 -8.46 9.67 -1.65
C ASP A 192 -9.62 9.30 -2.57
N PRO A 193 -10.19 8.08 -2.49
CA PRO A 193 -11.27 7.68 -3.39
C PRO A 193 -12.55 8.53 -3.22
N SER A 194 -12.74 9.19 -2.07
CA SER A 194 -13.89 10.07 -1.85
C SER A 194 -13.79 11.41 -2.60
N GLU A 195 -12.62 11.78 -3.13
CA GLU A 195 -12.44 13.02 -3.90
C GLU A 195 -12.68 12.83 -5.40
N ALA A 196 -12.96 11.60 -5.86
CA ALA A 196 -13.08 11.26 -7.29
C ALA A 196 -14.42 11.66 -7.93
N GLY A 197 -15.39 12.15 -7.16
CA GLY A 197 -16.75 12.43 -7.65
C GLY A 197 -17.58 13.25 -6.66
N GLY A 198 -18.79 13.65 -7.07
CA GLY A 198 -19.69 14.48 -6.26
C GLY A 198 -20.72 13.69 -5.44
N THR A 199 -20.92 12.41 -5.74
CA THR A 199 -21.88 11.53 -5.06
C THR A 199 -21.27 10.18 -4.69
N ASP A 200 -21.95 9.42 -3.82
CA ASP A 200 -21.51 8.08 -3.42
C ASP A 200 -21.42 7.12 -4.63
N GLU A 201 -22.37 7.15 -5.55
CA GLU A 201 -22.30 6.29 -6.75
C GLU A 201 -21.15 6.69 -7.69
N ASP A 202 -20.88 8.00 -7.84
CA ASP A 202 -19.78 8.48 -8.68
C ASP A 202 -18.40 8.10 -8.13
N THR A 203 -18.28 8.00 -6.80
CA THR A 203 -17.02 7.65 -6.14
C THR A 203 -16.79 6.14 -6.05
N TYR A 204 -17.82 5.30 -6.19
CA TYR A 204 -17.69 3.86 -6.01
C TYR A 204 -16.63 3.20 -6.91
N PRO A 205 -16.50 3.53 -8.22
CA PRO A 205 -15.42 3.00 -9.04
C PRO A 205 -14.01 3.34 -8.51
N ALA A 206 -13.83 4.50 -7.88
CA ALA A 206 -12.56 4.88 -7.26
C ALA A 206 -12.27 4.05 -5.99
N PHE A 207 -13.30 3.67 -5.24
CA PHE A 207 -13.18 2.72 -4.13
C PHE A 207 -12.80 1.32 -4.61
N GLN A 208 -13.39 0.83 -5.71
CA GLN A 208 -13.01 -0.44 -6.34
C GLN A 208 -11.54 -0.43 -6.77
N ALA A 209 -11.11 0.62 -7.49
CA ALA A 209 -9.72 0.78 -7.91
C ALA A 209 -8.75 0.86 -6.72
N THR A 210 -9.14 1.58 -5.66
CA THR A 210 -8.34 1.68 -4.42
C THR A 210 -8.22 0.33 -3.72
N ALA A 211 -9.30 -0.43 -3.61
CA ALA A 211 -9.27 -1.74 -2.98
C ALA A 211 -8.42 -2.73 -3.79
N ALA A 212 -8.51 -2.70 -5.13
CA ALA A 212 -7.67 -3.51 -6.00
C ALA A 212 -6.17 -3.16 -5.88
N ASP A 213 -5.81 -1.87 -5.85
CA ASP A 213 -4.41 -1.43 -5.64
C ASP A 213 -3.88 -1.89 -4.28
N ILE A 214 -4.64 -1.65 -3.21
CA ILE A 214 -4.27 -2.10 -1.85
C ILE A 214 -4.14 -3.63 -1.80
N ASP A 215 -5.05 -4.36 -2.41
CA ASP A 215 -5.02 -5.82 -2.47
C ASP A 215 -3.75 -6.35 -3.15
N THR A 216 -3.41 -5.79 -4.32
CA THR A 216 -2.16 -6.09 -5.02
C THR A 216 -0.95 -5.78 -4.14
N ARG A 217 -0.87 -4.59 -3.53
CA ARG A 217 0.23 -4.21 -2.63
C ARG A 217 0.36 -5.17 -1.44
N ILE A 218 -0.75 -5.59 -0.83
CA ILE A 218 -0.74 -6.55 0.28
C ILE A 218 -0.24 -7.93 -0.18
N ARG A 219 -0.65 -8.39 -1.36
CA ARG A 219 -0.19 -9.68 -1.93
C ARG A 219 1.33 -9.75 -2.00
N TYR A 220 1.98 -8.66 -2.42
CA TYR A 220 3.44 -8.58 -2.49
C TYR A 220 4.10 -8.12 -1.17
N LEU A 221 3.35 -7.53 -0.25
CA LEU A 221 3.84 -7.22 1.09
C LEU A 221 4.01 -8.50 1.92
N VAL A 222 3.07 -9.43 1.86
CA VAL A 222 3.02 -10.64 2.71
C VAL A 222 4.36 -11.42 2.77
N PRO A 223 5.00 -11.76 1.63
CA PRO A 223 6.30 -12.45 1.67
C PRO A 223 7.41 -11.65 2.35
N ASN A 224 7.32 -10.32 2.34
CA ASN A 224 8.29 -9.43 2.97
C ASN A 224 8.06 -9.26 4.48
N LEU A 225 6.91 -9.67 5.01
CA LEU A 225 6.61 -9.66 6.45
C LEU A 225 7.09 -10.94 7.15
N THR A 226 7.28 -12.02 6.39
CA THR A 226 7.70 -13.34 6.90
C THR A 226 9.21 -13.54 6.83
N THR A 227 9.93 -12.62 6.19
CA THR A 227 11.34 -12.75 5.87
C THR A 227 12.16 -11.71 6.65
N GLU A 228 12.26 -11.89 7.97
CA GLU A 228 13.35 -11.32 8.75
C GLU A 228 13.95 -12.45 9.59
N THR A 229 15.14 -12.91 9.17
CA THR A 229 16.06 -13.75 9.93
C THR A 229 17.37 -13.01 10.05
#